data_AF-A0A1A8DS16-F1
#
_entry.id   AF-A0A1A8DS16-F1
#
_cell.length_a   1.000
_cell.length_b   1.000
_cell.length_c   1.000
_cell.angle_alpha   90.00
_cell.angle_beta   90.00
_cell.angle_gamma   90.00
#
_symmetry.space_group_name_H-M   'P 1'
#
loop_
_entity.id
_entity.type
_entity.pdbx_description
1 polymer ?
#
loop_
_entity_poly.entity_id
_entity_poly.type
_entity_poly.pdbx_seq_one_letter_code
_entity_poly.pdbx_strand_id
1 'polypeptide(L)'
;WYSDWSEVPKSRHTQIRPTMFPPKDPEKVANLHLQRCMRILPHHQNTGGFFVAVLVKKAPMPWNKRYPKLRTNPLSSSSAQTGDPSAASSPADASSLLPEGTPEEVEEDGPGGKTEVEAEHEVPPGDSQEAGGKQDSVCGPPPSKKLRLFGYKEDPFVFLTEDDPVFNTIQSFYDLSPSFPKLNVLTRTHEGKKRHLYMVSKELRNVLQNNSERMKVINTGVKVWSRNSDGAEFGCAFRLAQEGIYTLQPYIRSRIISVSVEDIKVLLTQENPFLSKLEDNAHAQAKQLGMGSIVLKYIPNPNNPSEPQCAIQLCGWRGKTSIRAFVPRNERYHYLRMLGVEVFRDREGSGQKKRDGEKEGKEEEEVAVENEAELENGAENESSEPTTACSNKETKS
;
A
#
# COMPACT_ATOMS: atom_id res chain seq x y z
N TRP A 1 30.68 10.64 13.20
CA TRP A 1 30.28 9.47 14.01
C TRP A 1 30.10 9.97 15.45
N TYR A 2 29.25 9.33 16.23
CA TYR A 2 29.07 9.61 17.67
C TYR A 2 29.14 8.26 18.40
N SER A 3 29.91 8.21 19.49
CA SER A 3 30.12 6.99 20.29
C SER A 3 29.05 6.84 21.38
N ASP A 4 28.57 7.97 21.91
CA ASP A 4 27.54 8.03 22.95
C ASP A 4 26.42 9.02 22.58
N TRP A 5 25.24 8.83 23.18
CA TRP A 5 24.14 9.79 23.09
C TRP A 5 24.53 11.19 23.60
N SER A 6 25.39 11.29 24.62
CA SER A 6 25.83 12.59 25.16
C SER A 6 26.66 13.42 24.17
N GLU A 7 27.25 12.80 23.15
CA GLU A 7 28.01 13.49 22.10
C GLU A 7 27.10 14.07 21.00
N VAL A 8 25.83 13.65 20.94
CA VAL A 8 24.89 14.08 19.89
C VAL A 8 24.44 15.52 20.17
N PRO A 9 24.64 16.47 19.25
CA PRO A 9 24.15 17.84 19.41
C PRO A 9 22.62 17.89 19.53
N LYS A 10 22.08 18.80 20.35
CA LYS A 10 20.63 18.94 20.57
C LYS A 10 19.83 19.10 19.27
N SER A 11 20.38 19.79 18.27
CA SER A 11 19.79 19.95 16.93
C SER A 11 19.64 18.64 16.13
N ARG A 12 20.25 17.54 16.60
CA ARG A 12 20.17 16.20 16.01
C ARG A 12 19.40 15.19 16.87
N HIS A 13 18.78 15.63 17.97
CA HIS A 13 18.05 14.76 18.91
C HIS A 13 16.71 14.23 18.39
N THR A 14 16.22 14.76 17.26
CA THR A 14 15.02 14.22 16.61
C THR A 14 15.35 13.05 15.68
N GLN A 15 16.38 13.19 14.84
CA GLN A 15 16.83 12.20 13.87
C GLN A 15 17.59 11.04 14.54
N ILE A 16 18.50 11.36 15.46
CA ILE A 16 19.25 10.39 16.26
C ILE A 16 18.56 10.26 17.62
N ARG A 17 18.48 9.05 18.20
CA ARG A 17 17.78 8.80 19.47
C ARG A 17 18.63 7.98 20.45
N PRO A 18 18.39 8.05 21.78
CA PRO A 18 19.11 7.26 22.77
C PRO A 18 19.07 5.75 22.47
N THR A 19 17.94 5.25 21.99
CA THR A 19 17.70 3.85 21.60
C THR A 19 18.48 3.38 20.37
N MET A 20 19.23 4.26 19.70
CA MET A 20 20.15 3.88 18.63
C MET A 20 21.50 3.37 19.16
N PHE A 21 21.85 3.73 20.40
CA PHE A 21 23.09 3.39 21.09
C PHE A 21 22.92 2.12 21.96
N PRO A 22 24.01 1.44 22.34
CA PRO A 22 23.95 0.33 23.30
C PRO A 22 23.41 0.77 24.67
N PRO A 23 22.62 -0.06 25.38
CA PRO A 23 22.28 0.19 26.77
C PRO A 23 23.54 0.24 27.64
N LYS A 24 23.64 1.22 28.56
CA LYS A 24 24.80 1.38 29.47
C LYS A 24 24.76 0.45 30.68
N ASP A 25 23.60 -0.10 30.98
CA ASP A 25 23.33 -1.02 32.10
C ASP A 25 23.91 -2.43 31.79
N PRO A 26 24.93 -2.90 32.54
CA PRO A 26 25.58 -4.18 32.28
C PRO A 26 24.66 -5.39 32.50
N GLU A 27 23.75 -5.34 33.48
CA GLU A 27 22.82 -6.43 33.75
C GLU A 27 21.81 -6.55 32.61
N LYS A 28 21.29 -5.42 32.13
CA LYS A 28 20.39 -5.38 30.98
C LYS A 28 21.06 -5.86 29.70
N VAL A 29 22.33 -5.49 29.46
CA VAL A 29 23.11 -6.01 28.31
C VAL A 29 23.32 -7.53 28.42
N ALA A 30 23.69 -8.02 29.60
CA ALA A 30 23.89 -9.45 29.85
C ALA A 30 22.60 -10.26 29.66
N ASN A 31 21.48 -9.78 30.22
CA ASN A 31 20.15 -10.40 30.12
C ASN A 31 19.59 -10.39 28.69
N LEU A 32 19.88 -9.36 27.89
CA LEU A 32 19.49 -9.30 26.47
C LEU A 32 20.31 -10.23 25.56
N HIS A 33 21.41 -10.80 26.05
CA HIS A 33 22.28 -11.73 25.30
C HIS A 33 22.73 -11.19 23.92
N LEU A 34 23.00 -9.87 23.81
CA LEU A 34 23.24 -9.18 22.54
C LEU A 34 24.40 -9.77 21.71
N GLN A 35 25.35 -10.45 22.34
CA GLN A 35 26.43 -11.20 21.69
C GLN A 35 25.97 -12.40 20.84
N ARG A 36 24.68 -12.78 20.89
CA ARG A 36 24.04 -13.79 20.03
C ARG A 36 23.21 -13.19 18.89
N CYS A 37 23.27 -11.87 18.73
CA CYS A 37 22.42 -11.11 17.83
C CYS A 37 23.25 -10.24 16.86
N MET A 38 22.71 -9.98 15.67
CA MET A 38 23.33 -9.14 14.67
C MET A 38 22.31 -8.13 14.12
N ARG A 39 22.67 -6.85 14.13
CA ARG A 39 21.87 -5.76 13.55
C ARG A 39 22.36 -5.47 12.13
N ILE A 40 21.53 -5.77 11.14
CA ILE A 40 21.80 -5.41 9.74
C ILE A 40 21.17 -4.04 9.48
N LEU A 41 22.00 -3.06 9.11
CA LEU A 41 21.55 -1.71 8.75
C LEU A 41 21.13 -1.71 7.27
N PRO A 42 20.24 -0.80 6.81
CA PRO A 42 19.74 -0.82 5.43
C PRO A 42 20.85 -0.81 4.37
N HIS A 43 21.90 -0.03 4.61
CA HIS A 43 23.07 0.09 3.72
C HIS A 43 24.05 -1.11 3.78
N HIS A 44 23.83 -2.11 4.64
CA HIS A 44 24.65 -3.34 4.65
C HIS A 44 24.26 -4.31 3.52
N GLN A 45 23.01 -4.28 3.04
CA GLN A 45 22.51 -5.23 2.02
C GLN A 45 21.51 -4.61 1.00
N ASN A 46 21.31 -3.30 1.00
CA ASN A 46 20.26 -2.60 0.22
C ASN A 46 18.83 -3.07 0.51
N THR A 47 18.61 -3.67 1.69
CA THR A 47 17.30 -4.11 2.19
C THR A 47 16.75 -3.11 3.20
N GLY A 48 15.54 -3.36 3.74
CA GLY A 48 15.19 -2.82 5.05
C GLY A 48 16.21 -3.23 6.12
N GLY A 49 16.36 -2.44 7.18
CA GLY A 49 17.21 -2.81 8.32
C GLY A 49 16.48 -3.79 9.26
N PHE A 50 17.15 -4.86 9.68
CA PHE A 50 16.56 -5.90 10.52
C PHE A 50 17.52 -6.43 11.59
N PHE A 51 16.95 -7.08 12.61
CA PHE A 51 17.67 -7.63 13.74
C PHE A 51 17.58 -9.16 13.72
N VAL A 52 18.72 -9.83 13.60
CA VAL A 52 18.83 -11.29 13.57
C VAL A 52 19.19 -11.77 14.97
N ALA A 53 18.42 -12.73 15.50
CA ALA A 53 18.73 -13.43 16.75
C ALA A 53 18.56 -14.94 16.53
N VAL A 54 19.57 -15.73 16.89
CA VAL A 54 19.53 -17.19 16.72
C VAL A 54 18.98 -17.85 17.99
N LEU A 55 17.82 -18.51 17.88
CA LEU A 55 17.11 -19.12 19.00
C LEU A 55 17.19 -20.65 18.95
N VAL A 56 17.82 -21.26 19.96
CA VAL A 56 17.87 -22.73 20.11
C VAL A 56 16.58 -23.24 20.76
N LYS A 57 15.78 -23.97 19.99
CA LYS A 57 14.53 -24.58 20.46
C LYS A 57 14.80 -25.78 21.36
N LYS A 58 14.76 -25.58 22.69
CA LYS A 58 15.01 -26.64 23.69
C LYS A 58 13.88 -27.66 23.86
N ALA A 59 12.65 -27.34 23.45
CA ALA A 59 11.47 -28.18 23.66
C ALA A 59 10.38 -27.94 22.59
N PRO A 60 9.38 -28.83 22.45
CA PRO A 60 8.14 -28.51 21.75
C PRO A 60 7.42 -27.31 22.39
N MET A 61 6.81 -26.44 21.58
CA MET A 61 5.97 -25.36 22.11
C MET A 61 4.71 -25.94 22.77
N PRO A 62 4.09 -25.27 23.76
CA PRO A 62 2.91 -25.80 24.46
C PRO A 62 1.74 -26.19 23.53
N TRP A 63 1.55 -25.44 22.44
CA TRP A 63 0.54 -25.69 21.41
C TRP A 63 0.93 -26.72 20.35
N ASN A 64 2.18 -27.21 20.34
CA ASN A 64 2.64 -28.25 19.40
C ASN A 64 2.23 -29.68 19.81
N LYS A 65 1.36 -29.85 20.82
CA LYS A 65 0.76 -31.13 21.21
C LYS A 65 -0.19 -31.66 20.12
N ARG A 66 0.38 -32.21 19.03
CA ARG A 66 -0.34 -33.07 18.10
C ARG A 66 -0.71 -34.35 18.84
N TYR A 67 -1.98 -34.48 19.25
CA TYR A 67 -2.52 -35.77 19.67
C TYR A 67 -2.32 -36.78 18.52
N PRO A 68 -1.84 -38.01 18.81
CA PRO A 68 -1.77 -39.05 17.79
C PRO A 68 -3.16 -39.30 17.23
N LYS A 69 -3.35 -39.15 15.91
CA LYS A 69 -4.55 -39.66 15.25
C LYS A 69 -4.49 -41.18 15.34
N LEU A 70 -5.30 -41.77 16.21
CA LEU A 70 -5.56 -43.21 16.19
C LEU A 70 -6.01 -43.58 14.77
N ARG A 71 -5.24 -44.43 14.10
CA ARG A 71 -5.64 -44.99 12.80
C ARG A 71 -6.68 -46.06 13.08
N THR A 72 -7.95 -45.75 12.87
CA THR A 72 -9.00 -46.76 12.82
C THR A 72 -8.75 -47.64 11.60
N ASN A 73 -8.18 -48.82 11.78
CA ASN A 73 -8.11 -49.83 10.72
C ASN A 73 -9.49 -50.49 10.57
N PRO A 74 -10.14 -50.42 9.40
CA PRO A 74 -11.16 -51.39 9.05
C PRO A 74 -10.46 -52.69 8.62
N LEU A 75 -10.71 -53.79 9.33
CA LEU A 75 -10.33 -55.14 8.90
C LEU A 75 -11.60 -55.95 8.58
N SER A 76 -11.47 -56.90 7.65
CA SER A 76 -12.49 -57.73 7.00
C SER A 76 -12.82 -57.25 5.56
N SER A 77 -12.76 -58.09 4.52
CA SER A 77 -12.50 -59.54 4.50
C SER A 77 -11.92 -60.06 3.17
N SER A 78 -11.35 -61.28 3.21
CA SER A 78 -10.85 -62.10 2.09
C SER A 78 -9.54 -61.63 1.40
N SER A 79 -8.66 -62.51 0.91
CA SER A 79 -8.52 -63.99 1.00
C SER A 79 -7.02 -64.38 1.05
N ALA A 80 -6.69 -65.66 1.29
CA ALA A 80 -5.32 -66.08 1.62
C ALA A 80 -4.69 -67.10 0.63
N GLN A 81 -3.42 -66.86 0.29
CA GLN A 81 -2.33 -67.82 -0.01
C GLN A 81 -1.05 -67.00 -0.34
N THR A 82 -0.05 -66.86 0.54
CA THR A 82 1.09 -67.78 0.84
C THR A 82 2.14 -67.90 -0.28
N GLY A 83 3.33 -67.32 -0.06
CA GLY A 83 4.53 -67.53 -0.89
C GLY A 83 5.55 -66.40 -0.75
N ASP A 84 6.70 -66.68 -0.10
CA ASP A 84 7.85 -65.78 0.16
C ASP A 84 9.06 -66.69 0.53
N PRO A 85 10.35 -66.31 0.43
CA PRO A 85 10.95 -65.04 -0.03
C PRO A 85 12.10 -65.19 -1.06
N SER A 86 12.72 -64.06 -1.47
CA SER A 86 14.16 -63.75 -1.23
C SER A 86 14.86 -62.86 -2.28
N ALA A 87 15.84 -62.07 -1.79
CA ALA A 87 17.06 -61.56 -2.46
C ALA A 87 16.99 -60.68 -3.74
N ALA A 88 17.09 -59.36 -3.50
CA ALA A 88 18.04 -58.41 -4.09
C ALA A 88 18.57 -58.56 -5.54
N SER A 89 18.43 -57.49 -6.34
CA SER A 89 19.58 -56.61 -6.72
C SER A 89 19.16 -55.43 -7.62
N SER A 90 20.03 -54.43 -7.71
CA SER A 90 20.04 -53.39 -8.77
C SER A 90 21.33 -53.59 -9.59
N PRO A 91 21.39 -53.17 -10.87
CA PRO A 91 21.72 -51.76 -11.16
C PRO A 91 20.95 -51.16 -12.37
N ALA A 92 21.34 -49.95 -12.80
CA ALA A 92 20.89 -49.28 -14.02
C ALA A 92 21.52 -49.93 -15.30
N ASP A 93 21.07 -49.66 -16.52
CA ASP A 93 21.40 -48.41 -17.26
C ASP A 93 20.53 -48.20 -18.53
N ALA A 94 20.76 -47.09 -19.23
CA ALA A 94 20.53 -46.82 -20.65
C ALA A 94 19.10 -46.67 -21.23
N SER A 95 18.89 -45.48 -21.80
CA SER A 95 17.85 -45.07 -22.76
C SER A 95 17.62 -46.02 -23.93
N SER A 96 16.42 -45.99 -24.54
CA SER A 96 16.25 -45.43 -25.91
C SER A 96 14.81 -45.42 -26.48
N LEU A 97 14.56 -44.40 -27.32
CA LEU A 97 13.68 -44.32 -28.50
C LEU A 97 12.13 -44.31 -28.41
N LEU A 98 11.57 -43.35 -29.19
CA LEU A 98 10.23 -43.34 -29.81
C LEU A 98 10.30 -44.05 -31.19
N PRO A 99 9.17 -44.42 -31.84
CA PRO A 99 8.33 -43.50 -32.64
C PRO A 99 6.82 -43.63 -32.30
N GLU A 100 5.87 -42.74 -32.65
CA GLU A 100 5.66 -41.74 -33.73
C GLU A 100 4.99 -42.29 -35.03
N GLY A 101 4.01 -41.53 -35.57
CA GLY A 101 3.01 -41.94 -36.59
C GLY A 101 1.58 -42.03 -36.00
N THR A 102 0.56 -41.16 -36.20
CA THR A 102 0.15 -40.16 -37.22
C THR A 102 -0.35 -40.73 -38.57
N PRO A 103 -1.29 -40.06 -39.30
CA PRO A 103 -2.36 -39.10 -38.94
C PRO A 103 -3.75 -39.35 -39.64
N GLU A 104 -4.67 -38.36 -39.56
CA GLU A 104 -5.80 -37.92 -40.44
C GLU A 104 -7.07 -37.60 -39.59
N GLU A 105 -7.81 -36.47 -39.68
CA GLU A 105 -8.34 -35.59 -40.77
C GLU A 105 -9.59 -36.14 -41.50
N VAL A 106 -10.66 -35.42 -41.87
CA VAL A 106 -11.17 -34.01 -41.65
C VAL A 106 -12.62 -34.11 -41.03
N GLU A 107 -13.65 -33.24 -41.01
CA GLU A 107 -14.04 -31.84 -41.36
C GLU A 107 -15.28 -31.48 -40.47
N GLU A 108 -15.40 -30.30 -39.82
CA GLU A 108 -16.03 -29.01 -40.23
C GLU A 108 -17.55 -29.03 -40.59
N ASP A 109 -18.39 -28.31 -39.80
CA ASP A 109 -19.45 -27.35 -40.24
C ASP A 109 -20.07 -26.60 -39.01
N GLY A 110 -20.84 -25.54 -39.25
CA GLY A 110 -21.55 -24.71 -38.26
C GLY A 110 -23.10 -24.71 -38.38
N PRO A 111 -23.76 -23.54 -38.31
CA PRO A 111 -24.20 -23.01 -37.01
C PRO A 111 -25.73 -22.88 -36.84
N GLY A 112 -26.26 -22.92 -35.60
CA GLY A 112 -27.70 -22.73 -35.34
C GLY A 112 -28.09 -22.43 -33.88
N GLY A 113 -28.67 -21.24 -33.63
CA GLY A 113 -28.88 -20.69 -32.28
C GLY A 113 -30.24 -20.93 -31.60
N LYS A 114 -30.36 -20.31 -30.40
CA LYS A 114 -31.53 -20.19 -29.49
C LYS A 114 -31.85 -21.49 -28.71
N THR A 115 -32.40 -21.46 -27.49
CA THR A 115 -33.31 -20.47 -26.87
C THR A 115 -33.10 -20.37 -25.34
N GLU A 116 -33.53 -19.27 -24.72
CA GLU A 116 -33.57 -19.11 -23.25
C GLU A 116 -34.66 -19.99 -22.59
N VAL A 117 -34.42 -20.39 -21.32
CA VAL A 117 -35.48 -20.49 -20.30
C VAL A 117 -34.86 -20.16 -18.93
N GLU A 118 -35.38 -19.15 -18.24
CA GLU A 118 -35.07 -18.88 -16.83
C GLU A 118 -35.98 -19.72 -15.91
N ALA A 119 -35.49 -20.09 -14.73
CA ALA A 119 -36.28 -20.78 -13.71
C ALA A 119 -35.94 -20.24 -12.32
N GLU A 120 -36.80 -19.34 -11.83
CA GLU A 120 -36.73 -18.79 -10.48
C GLU A 120 -37.05 -19.86 -9.42
N HIS A 121 -36.57 -19.64 -8.19
CA HIS A 121 -37.05 -20.42 -7.05
C HIS A 121 -37.17 -19.54 -5.81
N GLU A 122 -38.42 -19.26 -5.41
CA GLU A 122 -38.74 -18.46 -4.23
C GLU A 122 -38.39 -19.19 -2.93
N VAL A 123 -38.25 -18.41 -1.85
CA VAL A 123 -38.00 -18.92 -0.49
C VAL A 123 -39.15 -18.48 0.42
N PRO A 124 -39.88 -19.41 1.06
CA PRO A 124 -40.92 -19.05 2.03
C PRO A 124 -40.29 -18.60 3.38
N PRO A 125 -40.80 -17.54 4.01
CA PRO A 125 -40.30 -17.08 5.31
C PRO A 125 -40.89 -17.88 6.48
N GLY A 126 -40.19 -17.89 7.62
CA GLY A 126 -40.66 -18.50 8.87
C GLY A 126 -40.02 -17.85 10.09
N ASP A 127 -40.85 -17.19 10.91
CA ASP A 127 -40.44 -16.38 12.06
C ASP A 127 -40.28 -17.22 13.34
N SER A 128 -39.43 -16.78 14.28
CA SER A 128 -39.47 -17.16 15.71
C SER A 128 -38.54 -16.29 16.57
N GLN A 129 -39.00 -15.99 17.79
CA GLN A 129 -38.48 -14.90 18.64
C GLN A 129 -37.48 -15.34 19.73
N GLU A 130 -37.01 -14.35 20.50
CA GLU A 130 -35.97 -14.43 21.53
C GLU A 130 -36.33 -15.27 22.78
N ALA A 131 -35.31 -15.83 23.43
CA ALA A 131 -35.21 -15.93 24.89
C ALA A 131 -33.74 -15.99 25.32
N GLY A 132 -33.35 -15.26 26.37
CA GLY A 132 -31.94 -15.09 26.78
C GLY A 132 -31.53 -15.82 28.06
N GLY A 133 -30.21 -15.98 28.26
CA GLY A 133 -29.64 -16.48 29.52
C GLY A 133 -28.14 -16.18 29.62
N LYS A 134 -27.70 -15.60 30.75
CA LYS A 134 -26.27 -15.38 31.06
C LYS A 134 -25.71 -16.56 31.86
N GLN A 135 -24.64 -17.19 31.38
CA GLN A 135 -23.74 -18.03 32.19
C GLN A 135 -22.28 -17.87 31.72
N ASP A 136 -21.35 -18.44 32.49
CA ASP A 136 -19.99 -17.93 32.64
C ASP A 136 -18.97 -18.26 31.53
N SER A 137 -17.87 -17.50 31.59
CA SER A 137 -16.72 -17.55 30.69
C SER A 137 -15.99 -18.89 30.71
N VAL A 138 -16.27 -19.74 29.72
CA VAL A 138 -15.40 -20.86 29.33
C VAL A 138 -14.87 -20.59 27.92
N CYS A 139 -13.56 -20.29 27.81
CA CYS A 139 -12.93 -19.94 26.54
C CYS A 139 -12.72 -21.20 25.68
N GLY A 140 -13.73 -21.53 24.87
CA GLY A 140 -13.68 -22.62 23.91
C GLY A 140 -12.64 -22.42 22.80
N PRO A 141 -12.28 -23.48 22.05
CA PRO A 141 -11.39 -23.36 20.90
C PRO A 141 -11.98 -22.39 19.87
N PRO A 142 -11.15 -21.57 19.18
CA PRO A 142 -11.65 -20.65 18.16
C PRO A 142 -12.42 -21.43 17.08
N PRO A 143 -13.60 -20.95 16.65
CA PRO A 143 -14.44 -21.70 15.73
C PRO A 143 -13.67 -21.97 14.43
N SER A 144 -13.67 -23.23 14.01
CA SER A 144 -13.04 -23.64 12.75
C SER A 144 -13.80 -23.03 11.59
N LYS A 145 -13.39 -21.83 11.17
CA LYS A 145 -13.82 -21.21 9.91
C LYS A 145 -13.62 -22.26 8.82
N LYS A 146 -14.72 -22.74 8.23
CA LYS A 146 -14.67 -23.48 6.96
C LYS A 146 -13.75 -22.69 6.03
N LEU A 147 -12.83 -23.34 5.33
CA LEU A 147 -12.08 -22.65 4.27
C LEU A 147 -13.13 -22.11 3.29
N ARG A 148 -13.36 -20.79 3.32
CA ARG A 148 -13.91 -20.10 2.17
C ARG A 148 -12.83 -20.23 1.11
N LEU A 149 -13.00 -21.21 0.22
CA LEU A 149 -12.27 -21.27 -1.05
C LEU A 149 -12.78 -20.13 -1.93
N PHE A 150 -12.49 -18.91 -1.49
CA PHE A 150 -12.91 -17.70 -2.17
C PHE A 150 -12.06 -17.62 -3.44
N GLY A 151 -12.72 -17.78 -4.59
CA GLY A 151 -12.08 -17.51 -5.87
C GLY A 151 -11.47 -16.12 -5.85
N TYR A 152 -10.27 -15.99 -6.41
CA TYR A 152 -9.57 -14.72 -6.52
C TYR A 152 -10.41 -13.75 -7.37
N LYS A 153 -10.99 -12.73 -6.73
CA LYS A 153 -11.89 -11.72 -7.33
C LYS A 153 -11.20 -10.36 -7.52
N GLU A 154 -9.96 -10.37 -7.98
CA GLU A 154 -9.19 -9.15 -8.25
C GLU A 154 -8.70 -9.18 -9.70
N ASP A 155 -8.87 -8.06 -10.41
CA ASP A 155 -8.51 -7.96 -11.82
C ASP A 155 -7.04 -8.33 -12.08
N PRO A 156 -6.73 -8.86 -13.29
CA PRO A 156 -5.36 -8.98 -13.74
C PRO A 156 -4.71 -7.59 -13.87
N PHE A 157 -3.38 -7.57 -13.76
CA PHE A 157 -2.60 -6.39 -14.10
C PHE A 157 -2.41 -6.30 -15.62
N VAL A 158 -2.96 -5.24 -16.23
CA VAL A 158 -2.95 -5.01 -17.68
C VAL A 158 -2.02 -3.84 -18.01
N PHE A 159 -1.11 -4.03 -18.96
CA PHE A 159 -0.21 -2.99 -19.45
C PHE A 159 -0.93 -2.03 -20.41
N LEU A 160 -0.57 -0.75 -20.36
CA LEU A 160 -1.10 0.26 -21.26
C LEU A 160 -0.29 0.32 -22.57
N THR A 161 -0.98 0.60 -23.68
CA THR A 161 -0.36 0.90 -24.99
C THR A 161 0.18 2.33 -25.02
N GLU A 162 1.08 2.65 -25.95
CA GLU A 162 1.63 4.02 -26.05
C GLU A 162 0.55 5.06 -26.43
N ASP A 163 -0.49 4.62 -27.13
CA ASP A 163 -1.62 5.45 -27.58
C ASP A 163 -2.79 5.49 -26.58
N ASP A 164 -2.66 4.88 -25.38
CA ASP A 164 -3.74 4.89 -24.39
C ASP A 164 -4.14 6.33 -24.04
N PRO A 165 -5.41 6.73 -24.22
CA PRO A 165 -5.83 8.13 -24.14
C PRO A 165 -5.62 8.75 -22.76
N VAL A 166 -5.39 7.94 -21.72
CA VAL A 166 -4.99 8.42 -20.39
C VAL A 166 -3.69 9.23 -20.44
N PHE A 167 -2.76 8.85 -21.32
CA PHE A 167 -1.48 9.55 -21.45
C PHE A 167 -1.64 10.94 -22.03
N ASN A 168 -2.63 11.19 -22.90
CA ASN A 168 -2.80 12.51 -23.52
C ASN A 168 -3.16 13.58 -22.47
N THR A 169 -4.04 13.26 -21.52
CA THR A 169 -4.38 14.18 -20.42
C THR A 169 -3.24 14.33 -19.41
N ILE A 170 -2.53 13.24 -19.08
CA ILE A 170 -1.40 13.28 -18.13
C ILE A 170 -0.21 14.05 -18.74
N GLN A 171 0.11 13.82 -20.01
CA GLN A 171 1.14 14.49 -20.80
C GLN A 171 0.95 16.01 -20.78
N SER A 172 -0.24 16.48 -21.17
CA SER A 172 -0.55 17.91 -21.24
C SER A 172 -0.59 18.60 -19.87
N PHE A 173 -0.95 17.87 -18.81
CA PHE A 173 -1.08 18.46 -17.47
C PHE A 173 0.25 18.52 -16.69
N TYR A 174 1.12 17.51 -16.79
CA TYR A 174 2.41 17.45 -16.08
C TYR A 174 3.63 17.82 -16.95
N ASP A 175 3.39 18.14 -18.23
CA ASP A 175 4.40 18.29 -19.29
C ASP A 175 5.41 17.13 -19.27
N LEU A 176 4.91 15.88 -19.39
CA LEU A 176 5.80 14.72 -19.31
C LEU A 176 6.91 14.77 -20.36
N SER A 177 8.10 14.29 -20.00
CA SER A 177 9.22 14.15 -20.94
C SER A 177 8.86 13.15 -22.05
N PRO A 178 9.21 13.42 -23.32
CA PRO A 178 9.11 12.43 -24.40
C PRO A 178 9.85 11.12 -24.14
N SER A 179 10.80 11.11 -23.19
CA SER A 179 11.50 9.90 -22.72
C SER A 179 10.72 9.07 -21.67
N PHE A 180 9.49 9.45 -21.32
CA PHE A 180 8.67 8.71 -20.37
C PHE A 180 8.24 7.34 -20.94
N PRO A 181 8.61 6.20 -20.31
CA PRO A 181 8.36 4.88 -20.87
C PRO A 181 6.90 4.45 -20.63
N LYS A 182 5.97 4.91 -21.48
CA LYS A 182 4.53 4.59 -21.42
C LYS A 182 4.25 3.10 -21.27
N LEU A 183 4.92 2.25 -22.06
CA LEU A 183 4.81 0.79 -22.01
C LEU A 183 5.21 0.16 -20.66
N ASN A 184 5.85 0.89 -19.75
CA ASN A 184 6.17 0.39 -18.40
C ASN A 184 5.02 0.62 -17.40
N VAL A 185 3.91 1.25 -17.83
CA VAL A 185 2.75 1.55 -17.00
C VAL A 185 1.68 0.46 -17.15
N LEU A 186 1.05 0.13 -16.03
CA LEU A 186 0.03 -0.90 -15.92
C LEU A 186 -1.07 -0.47 -14.94
N THR A 187 -2.26 -1.04 -15.12
CA THR A 187 -3.44 -0.81 -14.27
C THR A 187 -3.99 -2.15 -13.78
N ARG A 188 -4.75 -2.13 -12.69
CA ARG A 188 -5.48 -3.30 -12.17
C ARG A 188 -6.98 -3.02 -12.26
N THR A 189 -7.42 -2.89 -13.50
CA THR A 189 -8.79 -2.53 -13.89
C THR A 189 -8.93 -3.02 -15.33
N HIS A 190 -9.61 -4.14 -15.54
CA HIS A 190 -9.84 -4.72 -16.86
C HIS A 190 -10.77 -3.83 -17.68
N GLU A 191 -11.87 -3.41 -17.07
CA GLU A 191 -12.94 -2.63 -17.70
C GLU A 191 -13.27 -1.35 -16.92
N GLY A 192 -13.75 -0.33 -17.64
CA GLY A 192 -14.21 0.93 -17.05
C GLY A 192 -13.09 1.89 -16.61
N LYS A 193 -13.37 2.70 -15.58
CA LYS A 193 -12.55 3.84 -15.17
C LYS A 193 -11.32 3.41 -14.34
N LYS A 194 -10.22 3.06 -15.02
CA LYS A 194 -8.86 2.80 -14.46
C LYS A 194 -8.61 3.59 -13.17
N ARG A 195 -8.51 2.93 -12.01
CA ARG A 195 -8.43 3.57 -10.68
C ARG A 195 -7.02 4.03 -10.31
N HIS A 196 -6.02 3.20 -10.56
CA HIS A 196 -4.62 3.46 -10.21
C HIS A 196 -3.71 3.06 -11.37
N LEU A 197 -2.63 3.82 -11.56
CA LEU A 197 -1.57 3.50 -12.51
C LEU A 197 -0.30 3.18 -11.73
N TYR A 198 0.28 2.03 -12.04
CA TYR A 198 1.52 1.51 -11.46
C TYR A 198 2.61 1.53 -12.53
N MET A 199 3.87 1.55 -12.11
CA MET A 199 5.04 1.55 -12.99
C MET A 199 6.02 0.44 -12.58
N VAL A 200 6.59 -0.26 -13.57
CA VAL A 200 7.61 -1.32 -13.38
C VAL A 200 8.87 -1.02 -14.17
N SER A 201 9.94 -1.79 -13.93
CA SER A 201 11.09 -1.84 -14.85
C SER A 201 10.72 -2.56 -16.16
N LYS A 202 11.51 -2.37 -17.22
CA LYS A 202 11.31 -3.04 -18.52
C LYS A 202 11.43 -4.56 -18.38
N GLU A 203 12.35 -5.00 -17.53
CA GLU A 203 12.67 -6.39 -17.24
C GLU A 203 11.50 -7.05 -16.49
N LEU A 204 10.96 -6.37 -15.47
CA LEU A 204 9.81 -6.85 -14.72
C LEU A 204 8.54 -6.88 -15.60
N ARG A 205 8.31 -5.91 -16.49
CA ARG A 205 7.26 -6.03 -17.51
C ARG A 205 7.45 -7.29 -18.35
N ASN A 206 8.64 -7.49 -18.90
CA ASN A 206 8.91 -8.63 -19.78
C ASN A 206 8.66 -9.96 -19.04
N VAL A 207 9.02 -10.07 -17.75
CA VAL A 207 8.68 -11.24 -16.91
C VAL A 207 7.17 -11.39 -16.75
N LEU A 208 6.44 -10.31 -16.45
CA LEU A 208 4.98 -10.32 -16.27
C LEU A 208 4.24 -10.73 -17.56
N GLN A 209 4.62 -10.16 -18.71
CA GLN A 209 3.98 -10.45 -20.00
C GLN A 209 4.23 -11.89 -20.47
N ASN A 210 5.44 -12.43 -20.29
CA ASN A 210 5.77 -13.80 -20.72
C ASN A 210 5.31 -14.89 -19.73
N ASN A 211 4.67 -14.54 -18.61
CA ASN A 211 4.22 -15.49 -17.57
C ASN A 211 2.80 -15.22 -17.06
N SER A 212 2.01 -14.40 -17.75
CA SER A 212 0.65 -13.98 -17.34
C SER A 212 -0.27 -15.15 -16.96
N GLU A 213 -0.26 -16.23 -17.74
CA GLU A 213 -1.04 -17.45 -17.51
C GLU A 213 -0.49 -18.33 -16.37
N ARG A 214 0.82 -18.22 -16.11
CA ARG A 214 1.58 -19.13 -15.23
C ARG A 214 1.86 -18.55 -13.84
N MET A 215 1.75 -17.22 -13.68
CA MET A 215 2.11 -16.50 -12.46
C MET A 215 0.96 -15.59 -12.01
N LYS A 216 0.38 -15.88 -10.84
CA LYS A 216 -0.65 -15.03 -10.22
C LYS A 216 0.01 -13.90 -9.42
N VAL A 217 -0.31 -12.66 -9.78
CA VAL A 217 0.35 -11.45 -9.27
C VAL A 217 -0.60 -10.69 -8.33
N ILE A 218 -0.27 -10.65 -7.05
CA ILE A 218 -1.08 -9.96 -6.02
C ILE A 218 -0.76 -8.46 -5.99
N ASN A 219 0.52 -8.11 -5.89
CA ASN A 219 1.03 -6.74 -6.00
C ASN A 219 2.20 -6.72 -7.00
N THR A 220 2.31 -5.65 -7.79
CA THR A 220 3.47 -5.40 -8.65
C THR A 220 3.61 -3.92 -8.98
N GLY A 221 4.84 -3.49 -9.29
CA GLY A 221 5.17 -2.09 -9.58
C GLY A 221 5.04 -1.15 -8.39
N VAL A 222 5.24 0.13 -8.67
CA VAL A 222 5.07 1.25 -7.73
C VAL A 222 3.92 2.12 -8.22
N LYS A 223 3.00 2.51 -7.35
CA LYS A 223 1.85 3.36 -7.70
C LYS A 223 2.32 4.79 -7.96
N VAL A 224 2.19 5.23 -9.22
CA VAL A 224 2.65 6.55 -9.68
C VAL A 224 1.51 7.57 -9.83
N TRP A 225 0.30 7.11 -10.17
CA TRP A 225 -0.90 7.96 -10.19
C TRP A 225 -2.11 7.27 -9.55
N SER A 226 -2.98 8.08 -8.95
CA SER A 226 -4.33 7.70 -8.55
C SER A 226 -5.35 8.54 -9.30
N ARG A 227 -6.45 7.93 -9.73
CA ARG A 227 -7.62 8.68 -10.20
C ARG A 227 -8.14 9.56 -9.06
N ASN A 228 -8.61 10.75 -9.43
CA ASN A 228 -9.33 11.70 -8.60
C ASN A 228 -10.69 11.92 -9.29
N SER A 229 -11.80 11.69 -8.60
CA SER A 229 -13.15 11.67 -9.19
C SER A 229 -13.41 12.91 -10.06
N ASP A 230 -13.17 14.08 -9.47
CA ASP A 230 -13.46 15.40 -10.03
C ASP A 230 -12.20 16.03 -10.66
N GLY A 231 -11.09 15.26 -10.74
CA GLY A 231 -9.80 15.75 -11.26
C GLY A 231 -9.88 16.23 -12.72
N ALA A 232 -10.83 15.70 -13.50
CA ALA A 232 -11.07 16.10 -14.88
C ALA A 232 -11.43 17.59 -15.00
N GLU A 233 -12.19 18.14 -14.05
CA GLU A 233 -12.58 19.57 -14.02
C GLU A 233 -11.36 20.48 -13.82
N PHE A 234 -10.36 19.97 -13.09
CA PHE A 234 -9.07 20.63 -12.85
C PHE A 234 -8.02 20.28 -13.92
N GLY A 235 -8.43 19.73 -15.07
CA GLY A 235 -7.58 19.44 -16.22
C GLY A 235 -6.86 18.09 -16.22
N CYS A 236 -6.93 17.29 -15.14
CA CYS A 236 -6.41 15.93 -15.15
C CYS A 236 -7.07 15.02 -14.12
N ALA A 237 -7.74 13.96 -14.60
CA ALA A 237 -8.39 12.97 -13.76
C ALA A 237 -7.43 12.11 -12.89
N PHE A 238 -6.11 12.31 -12.99
CA PHE A 238 -5.10 11.55 -12.25
C PHE A 238 -4.20 12.49 -11.43
N ARG A 239 -4.26 12.35 -10.10
CA ARG A 239 -3.32 12.98 -9.16
C ARG A 239 -2.07 12.13 -8.99
N LEU A 240 -0.94 12.76 -8.68
CA LEU A 240 0.31 12.07 -8.36
C LEU A 240 0.15 11.25 -7.06
N ALA A 241 0.79 10.08 -7.00
CA ALA A 241 0.88 9.26 -5.80
C ALA A 241 2.25 9.42 -5.14
N GLN A 242 2.28 9.64 -3.81
CA GLN A 242 3.51 9.86 -3.04
C GLN A 242 4.50 8.70 -3.18
N GLU A 243 3.99 7.46 -3.13
CA GLU A 243 4.73 6.20 -3.27
C GLU A 243 5.69 6.17 -4.49
N GLY A 244 5.24 6.68 -5.64
CA GLY A 244 5.97 6.68 -6.90
C GLY A 244 6.65 7.99 -7.29
N ILE A 245 6.63 9.04 -6.45
CA ILE A 245 7.07 10.38 -6.88
C ILE A 245 8.53 10.43 -7.30
N TYR A 246 9.43 9.78 -6.56
CA TYR A 246 10.86 9.75 -6.90
C TYR A 246 11.16 8.98 -8.20
N THR A 247 10.30 8.04 -8.59
CA THR A 247 10.38 7.34 -9.89
C THR A 247 9.85 8.20 -11.04
N LEU A 248 8.80 9.00 -10.79
CA LEU A 248 8.10 9.76 -11.82
C LEU A 248 8.65 11.18 -12.03
N GLN A 249 9.16 11.85 -10.99
CA GLN A 249 9.63 13.25 -11.05
C GLN A 249 10.65 13.50 -12.18
N PRO A 250 11.64 12.63 -12.49
CA PRO A 250 12.57 12.84 -13.60
C PRO A 250 11.89 13.05 -14.97
N TYR A 251 10.63 12.64 -15.11
CA TYR A 251 9.83 12.82 -16.31
C TYR A 251 8.82 13.99 -16.21
N ILE A 252 8.54 14.53 -15.03
CA ILE A 252 7.65 15.69 -14.86
C ILE A 252 8.44 16.98 -15.10
N ARG A 253 7.93 17.88 -15.96
CA ARG A 253 8.57 19.17 -16.26
C ARG A 253 7.76 20.40 -15.84
N SER A 254 6.44 20.27 -15.68
CA SER A 254 5.57 21.36 -15.20
C SER A 254 4.94 21.04 -13.84
N ARG A 255 4.24 22.03 -13.25
CA ARG A 255 3.52 21.91 -11.96
C ARG A 255 4.39 21.51 -10.76
N ILE A 256 5.69 21.82 -10.83
CA ILE A 256 6.64 21.72 -9.71
C ILE A 256 6.70 23.08 -9.01
N ILE A 257 6.64 23.07 -7.68
CA ILE A 257 6.88 24.22 -6.81
C ILE A 257 8.16 23.95 -6.01
N SER A 258 9.13 24.84 -6.11
CA SER A 258 10.29 24.86 -5.22
C SER A 258 9.85 25.34 -3.83
N VAL A 259 10.14 24.56 -2.80
CA VAL A 259 9.74 24.82 -1.40
C VAL A 259 10.92 24.78 -0.45
N SER A 260 10.86 25.57 0.62
CA SER A 260 11.87 25.59 1.70
C SER A 260 11.62 24.53 2.78
N VAL A 261 12.52 24.48 3.77
CA VAL A 261 12.35 23.67 4.99
C VAL A 261 11.16 24.16 5.82
N GLU A 262 10.91 25.47 5.84
CA GLU A 262 9.82 26.16 6.53
C GLU A 262 8.47 25.87 5.85
N ASP A 263 8.41 25.96 4.52
CA ASP A 263 7.25 25.51 3.73
C ASP A 263 6.90 24.06 4.05
N ILE A 264 7.88 23.14 4.04
CA ILE A 264 7.62 21.72 4.31
C ILE A 264 7.10 21.51 5.73
N LYS A 265 7.60 22.25 6.73
CA LYS A 265 7.05 22.17 8.10
C LYS A 265 5.56 22.51 8.10
N VAL A 266 5.17 23.62 7.48
CA VAL A 266 3.75 24.03 7.36
C VAL A 266 2.92 22.99 6.60
N LEU A 267 3.43 22.49 5.47
CA LEU A 267 2.76 21.49 4.62
C LEU A 267 2.61 20.10 5.26
N LEU A 268 3.37 19.81 6.33
CA LEU A 268 3.32 18.53 7.06
C LEU A 268 2.68 18.63 8.44
N THR A 269 2.60 19.81 9.07
CA THR A 269 1.83 20.01 10.31
C THR A 269 0.37 20.36 10.06
N GLN A 270 0.08 21.14 9.03
CA GLN A 270 -1.29 21.59 8.70
C GLN A 270 -1.82 20.85 7.47
N GLU A 271 -3.09 20.43 7.51
CA GLU A 271 -3.68 19.58 6.46
C GLU A 271 -4.02 20.35 5.17
N ASN A 272 -4.52 21.58 5.30
CA ASN A 272 -4.95 22.42 4.17
C ASN A 272 -4.51 23.90 4.34
N PRO A 273 -3.22 24.21 4.58
CA PRO A 273 -2.73 25.58 4.76
C PRO A 273 -3.10 26.51 3.58
N PHE A 274 -3.34 27.79 3.87
CA PHE A 274 -3.51 28.83 2.86
C PHE A 274 -2.21 29.08 2.09
N LEU A 275 -2.30 29.49 0.82
CA LEU A 275 -1.12 29.87 0.01
C LEU A 275 -0.27 30.97 0.68
N SER A 276 -0.88 31.81 1.49
CA SER A 276 -0.23 32.87 2.27
C SER A 276 0.51 32.41 3.53
N LYS A 277 0.49 31.10 3.86
CA LYS A 277 1.37 30.50 4.88
C LYS A 277 2.68 29.92 4.29
N LEU A 278 2.83 29.94 2.96
CA LEU A 278 4.09 29.62 2.29
C LEU A 278 5.00 30.85 2.21
N GLU A 279 6.30 30.63 2.11
CA GLU A 279 7.28 31.68 1.83
C GLU A 279 7.11 32.25 0.41
N ASP A 280 7.56 33.49 0.19
CA ASP A 280 7.25 34.28 -1.01
C ASP A 280 7.56 33.56 -2.33
N ASN A 281 8.64 32.77 -2.38
CA ASN A 281 9.03 32.01 -3.57
C ASN A 281 8.03 30.90 -3.91
N ALA A 282 7.64 30.08 -2.93
CA ALA A 282 6.66 29.01 -3.10
C ALA A 282 5.25 29.57 -3.31
N HIS A 283 4.89 30.62 -2.59
CA HIS A 283 3.63 31.36 -2.71
C HIS A 283 3.46 31.99 -4.12
N ALA A 284 4.52 32.57 -4.70
CA ALA A 284 4.51 33.13 -6.05
C ALA A 284 4.31 32.05 -7.13
N GLN A 285 5.06 30.93 -7.05
CA GLN A 285 4.88 29.77 -7.94
C GLN A 285 3.46 29.19 -7.81
N ALA A 286 2.95 29.01 -6.59
CA ALA A 286 1.62 28.49 -6.34
C ALA A 286 0.51 29.37 -6.95
N LYS A 287 0.66 30.70 -6.91
CA LYS A 287 -0.26 31.64 -7.55
C LYS A 287 -0.30 31.49 -9.07
N GLN A 288 0.85 31.29 -9.72
CA GLN A 288 0.96 31.15 -11.18
C GLN A 288 0.37 29.83 -11.72
N LEU A 289 0.44 28.75 -10.94
CA LEU A 289 -0.16 27.46 -11.31
C LEU A 289 -1.68 27.47 -11.19
N GLY A 290 -2.38 26.81 -12.13
CA GLY A 290 -3.80 26.50 -12.01
C GLY A 290 -4.07 25.43 -10.94
N MET A 291 -5.34 25.25 -10.54
CA MET A 291 -5.74 24.24 -9.57
C MET A 291 -5.35 22.81 -10.01
N GLY A 292 -5.30 21.88 -9.05
CA GLY A 292 -5.01 20.46 -9.28
C GLY A 292 -3.69 19.98 -8.66
N SER A 293 -3.28 18.75 -9.00
CA SER A 293 -2.11 18.10 -8.39
C SER A 293 -0.79 18.79 -8.76
N ILE A 294 0.20 18.73 -7.87
CA ILE A 294 1.51 19.40 -7.99
C ILE A 294 2.62 18.55 -7.37
N VAL A 295 3.87 18.85 -7.71
CA VAL A 295 5.07 18.38 -6.99
C VAL A 295 5.58 19.51 -6.11
N LEU A 296 5.80 19.23 -4.82
CA LEU A 296 6.47 20.13 -3.88
C LEU A 296 7.90 19.61 -3.71
N LYS A 297 8.89 20.37 -4.17
CA LYS A 297 10.28 19.94 -4.29
C LYS A 297 11.22 20.84 -3.49
N TYR A 298 11.82 20.30 -2.45
CA TYR A 298 12.96 20.91 -1.76
C TYR A 298 14.27 20.44 -2.39
N ILE A 299 15.17 21.39 -2.62
CA ILE A 299 16.52 21.17 -3.17
C ILE A 299 17.51 21.52 -2.04
N PRO A 300 18.39 20.59 -1.63
CA PRO A 300 19.32 20.84 -0.52
C PRO A 300 20.24 22.01 -0.78
N ASN A 301 20.40 22.88 0.22
CA ASN A 301 21.44 23.89 0.24
C ASN A 301 22.75 23.28 0.80
N PRO A 302 23.79 23.03 -0.03
CA PRO A 302 25.05 22.44 0.44
C PRO A 302 25.82 23.37 1.38
N ASN A 303 25.49 24.67 1.39
CA ASN A 303 26.10 25.66 2.28
C ASN A 303 25.42 25.72 3.66
N ASN A 304 24.27 25.08 3.86
CA ASN A 304 23.60 25.00 5.17
C ASN A 304 23.52 23.55 5.68
N PRO A 305 24.57 23.04 6.37
CA PRO A 305 24.61 21.67 6.89
C PRO A 305 23.67 21.42 8.11
N SER A 306 22.85 22.40 8.49
CA SER A 306 21.78 22.21 9.47
C SER A 306 20.45 21.73 8.83
N GLU A 307 20.26 21.99 7.53
CA GLU A 307 19.11 21.53 6.75
C GLU A 307 19.31 20.09 6.20
N PRO A 308 18.23 19.40 5.76
CA PRO A 308 18.34 18.07 5.14
C PRO A 308 19.23 18.09 3.88
N GLN A 309 20.29 17.29 3.88
CA GLN A 309 21.24 17.19 2.76
C GLN A 309 20.77 16.24 1.64
N CYS A 310 19.46 16.04 1.50
CA CYS A 310 18.82 15.16 0.54
C CYS A 310 17.51 15.78 0.03
N ALA A 311 17.25 15.69 -1.27
CA ALA A 311 16.06 16.30 -1.87
C ALA A 311 14.78 15.63 -1.35
N ILE A 312 13.80 16.44 -0.95
CA ILE A 312 12.49 15.99 -0.49
C ILE A 312 11.47 16.31 -1.59
N GLN A 313 10.70 15.30 -1.97
CA GLN A 313 9.64 15.39 -2.98
C GLN A 313 8.33 14.95 -2.35
N LEU A 314 7.35 15.85 -2.29
CA LEU A 314 6.01 15.57 -1.80
C LEU A 314 5.00 15.78 -2.92
N CYS A 315 4.12 14.79 -3.13
CA CYS A 315 2.92 14.97 -3.93
C CYS A 315 1.95 15.89 -3.20
N GLY A 316 1.29 16.79 -3.93
CA GLY A 316 0.32 17.70 -3.34
C GLY A 316 -0.82 18.08 -4.27
N TRP A 317 -1.67 18.97 -3.75
CA TRP A 317 -2.78 19.60 -4.45
C TRP A 317 -2.80 21.11 -4.20
N ARG A 318 -2.91 21.88 -5.26
CA ARG A 318 -3.09 23.33 -5.23
C ARG A 318 -4.59 23.63 -5.39
N GLY A 319 -5.23 24.06 -4.31
CA GLY A 319 -6.62 24.50 -4.27
C GLY A 319 -6.77 25.94 -4.77
N LYS A 320 -7.95 26.56 -4.59
CA LYS A 320 -8.17 27.96 -5.02
C LYS A 320 -7.33 28.96 -4.23
N THR A 321 -7.32 28.81 -2.90
CA THR A 321 -6.62 29.64 -1.90
C THR A 321 -5.76 28.84 -0.93
N SER A 322 -5.78 27.50 -1.03
CA SER A 322 -5.09 26.56 -0.15
C SER A 322 -4.15 25.63 -0.92
N ILE A 323 -3.28 24.94 -0.19
CA ILE A 323 -2.37 23.91 -0.67
C ILE A 323 -2.35 22.76 0.34
N ARG A 324 -2.16 21.52 -0.13
CA ARG A 324 -2.13 20.31 0.70
C ARG A 324 -1.05 19.35 0.22
N ALA A 325 -0.33 18.73 1.15
CA ALA A 325 0.55 17.61 0.87
C ALA A 325 -0.21 16.28 1.03
N PHE A 326 -0.09 15.37 0.06
CA PHE A 326 -0.69 14.04 0.08
C PHE A 326 0.29 12.98 0.62
N VAL A 327 0.82 13.26 1.82
CA VAL A 327 1.87 12.45 2.46
C VAL A 327 1.26 11.55 3.54
N PRO A 328 1.43 10.21 3.47
CA PRO A 328 0.95 9.27 4.47
C PRO A 328 1.49 9.56 5.88
N ARG A 329 0.71 9.22 6.91
CA ARG A 329 1.00 9.53 8.34
C ARG A 329 2.43 9.17 8.78
N ASN A 330 2.92 7.99 8.39
CA ASN A 330 4.25 7.52 8.78
C ASN A 330 5.39 8.25 8.04
N GLU A 331 5.19 8.59 6.76
CA GLU A 331 6.14 9.41 5.98
C GLU A 331 6.17 10.86 6.50
N ARG A 332 5.00 11.42 6.84
CA ARG A 332 4.87 12.75 7.45
C ARG A 332 5.68 12.84 8.74
N TYR A 333 5.57 11.84 9.62
CA TYR A 333 6.40 11.75 10.83
C TYR A 333 7.90 11.54 10.53
N HIS A 334 8.25 10.82 9.46
CA HIS A 334 9.65 10.66 9.04
C HIS A 334 10.27 11.97 8.55
N TYR A 335 9.59 12.69 7.65
CA TYR A 335 10.05 13.98 7.13
C TYR A 335 10.09 15.06 8.22
N LEU A 336 9.05 15.19 9.06
CA LEU A 336 9.07 16.12 10.21
C LEU A 336 10.26 15.85 11.15
N ARG A 337 10.53 14.56 11.44
CA ARG A 337 11.71 14.16 12.22
C ARG A 337 13.02 14.54 11.53
N MET A 338 13.15 14.40 10.21
CA MET A 338 14.33 14.85 9.46
C MET A 338 14.54 16.37 9.57
N LEU A 339 13.44 17.14 9.55
CA LEU A 339 13.42 18.61 9.59
C LEU A 339 13.61 19.20 11.00
N GLY A 340 13.99 18.39 11.99
CA GLY A 340 14.25 18.84 13.35
C GLY A 340 13.01 18.89 14.26
N VAL A 341 11.82 18.48 13.78
CA VAL A 341 10.56 18.61 14.52
C VAL A 341 10.29 17.38 15.39
N GLU A 342 9.92 17.60 16.65
CA GLU A 342 9.41 16.54 17.52
C GLU A 342 7.94 16.23 17.22
N VAL A 343 7.70 15.00 16.76
CA VAL A 343 6.36 14.48 16.41
C VAL A 343 5.82 13.45 17.42
N PHE A 344 6.62 13.11 18.43
CA PHE A 344 6.21 12.25 19.54
C PHE A 344 6.58 12.97 20.85
N ARG A 345 5.62 13.68 21.46
CA ARG A 345 5.75 14.08 22.87
C ARG A 345 5.66 12.80 23.71
N ASP A 346 6.65 12.55 24.56
CA ASP A 346 6.63 11.38 25.44
C ASP A 346 5.41 11.41 26.38
N ARG A 347 4.76 10.25 26.58
CA ARG A 347 3.62 10.11 27.52
C ARG A 347 4.07 10.03 28.99
N GLU A 348 5.25 10.56 29.31
CA GLU A 348 5.83 10.58 30.66
C GLU A 348 5.51 11.92 31.35
N GLY A 349 4.26 12.06 31.83
CA GLY A 349 3.88 13.27 32.59
C GLY A 349 2.40 13.43 32.99
N SER A 350 1.45 12.85 32.26
CA SER A 350 -0.01 13.00 32.53
C SER A 350 -0.53 12.21 33.74
N GLY A 351 0.33 11.95 34.72
CA GLY A 351 0.08 11.14 35.93
C GLY A 351 -0.18 11.93 37.21
N GLN A 352 -0.34 13.26 37.16
CA GLN A 352 -0.57 14.08 38.36
C GLN A 352 -1.78 15.00 38.23
N LYS A 353 -2.91 14.58 38.81
CA LYS A 353 -4.08 15.44 39.07
C LYS A 353 -3.67 16.57 40.01
N LYS A 354 -3.58 17.80 39.50
CA LYS A 354 -3.92 18.98 40.30
C LYS A 354 -5.38 19.35 40.03
N ARG A 355 -6.11 19.56 41.12
CA ARG A 355 -7.43 20.20 41.09
C ARG A 355 -7.25 21.71 41.14
N ASP A 356 -8.36 22.37 40.82
CA ASP A 356 -8.62 23.79 40.97
C ASP A 356 -7.84 24.66 39.98
N GLY A 357 -8.50 25.71 39.48
CA GLY A 357 -8.01 26.43 38.31
C GLY A 357 -8.70 27.76 38.10
N GLU A 358 -8.20 28.50 37.12
CA GLU A 358 -8.74 29.77 36.66
C GLU A 358 -8.56 29.87 35.14
N LYS A 359 -9.29 30.79 34.52
CA LYS A 359 -9.23 31.01 33.06
C LYS A 359 -8.02 31.87 32.71
N GLU A 360 -7.22 31.43 31.75
CA GLU A 360 -6.72 32.33 30.70
C GLU A 360 -6.37 31.56 29.43
N GLY A 361 -6.49 32.22 28.28
CA GLY A 361 -6.47 31.56 26.98
C GLY A 361 -5.08 31.40 26.38
N LYS A 362 -4.77 30.18 25.90
CA LYS A 362 -3.76 29.94 24.86
C LYS A 362 -4.28 28.91 23.87
N GLU A 363 -4.10 29.20 22.59
CA GLU A 363 -4.29 28.24 21.51
C GLU A 363 -3.08 27.30 21.50
N GLU A 364 -3.26 26.04 21.89
CA GLU A 364 -2.34 24.97 21.49
C GLU A 364 -2.89 24.32 20.22
N GLU A 365 -2.11 24.30 19.12
CA GLU A 365 -2.38 23.44 17.97
C GLU A 365 -2.21 21.97 18.40
N GLU A 366 -3.26 21.38 19.00
CA GLU A 366 -3.36 19.93 19.09
C GLU A 366 -3.42 19.35 17.67
N VAL A 367 -2.44 18.52 17.33
CA VAL A 367 -2.41 17.77 16.05
C VAL A 367 -3.40 16.60 16.15
N ALA A 368 -4.68 16.94 16.19
CA ALA A 368 -5.79 16.03 16.10
C ALA A 368 -5.82 15.42 14.69
N VAL A 369 -5.33 14.19 14.58
CA VAL A 369 -5.48 13.35 13.38
C VAL A 369 -6.29 12.14 13.80
N GLU A 370 -7.58 12.17 13.45
CA GLU A 370 -8.50 11.06 13.65
C GLU A 370 -8.06 9.82 12.88
N ASN A 371 -8.64 8.66 13.21
CA ASN A 371 -8.26 7.40 12.58
C ASN A 371 -8.93 7.26 11.21
N GLU A 372 -8.19 7.51 10.13
CA GLU A 372 -8.53 6.98 8.81
C GLU A 372 -8.44 5.44 8.84
N ALA A 373 -9.58 4.82 9.16
CA ALA A 373 -9.85 3.40 8.96
C ALA A 373 -11.15 3.27 8.15
N GLU A 374 -11.18 2.31 7.23
CA GLU A 374 -12.38 1.82 6.53
C GLU A 374 -13.17 2.85 5.68
N LEU A 375 -12.59 3.21 4.52
CA LEU A 375 -13.36 3.66 3.34
C LEU A 375 -13.02 2.84 2.08
N GLU A 376 -13.04 1.51 2.23
CA GLU A 376 -13.21 0.57 1.11
C GLU A 376 -14.26 -0.50 1.49
N ASN A 377 -15.55 -0.17 1.31
CA ASN A 377 -16.69 -1.02 0.90
C ASN A 377 -18.03 -0.32 1.22
N GLY A 378 -19.11 -0.68 0.49
CA GLY A 378 -20.43 -0.02 0.56
C GLY A 378 -20.60 0.99 -0.58
N ALA A 379 -21.22 0.66 -1.73
CA ALA A 379 -22.58 0.16 -2.03
C ALA A 379 -23.53 1.31 -2.39
N GLU A 380 -24.37 1.11 -3.42
CA GLU A 380 -25.20 2.16 -3.99
C GLU A 380 -26.41 2.53 -3.11
N ASN A 381 -26.98 3.71 -3.39
CA ASN A 381 -28.41 3.94 -3.20
C ASN A 381 -28.90 4.91 -4.28
N GLU A 382 -29.88 4.48 -5.08
CA GLU A 382 -30.48 5.29 -6.15
C GLU A 382 -31.54 6.25 -5.59
N SER A 383 -31.67 7.46 -6.16
CA SER A 383 -32.97 8.13 -6.23
C SER A 383 -33.01 9.31 -7.21
N SER A 384 -34.07 9.30 -8.03
CA SER A 384 -34.77 10.45 -8.65
C SER A 384 -33.98 11.53 -9.42
N GLU A 385 -34.27 11.62 -10.71
CA GLU A 385 -34.11 12.83 -11.52
C GLU A 385 -34.97 14.00 -10.99
N PRO A 386 -34.58 15.26 -11.25
CA PRO A 386 -35.50 16.38 -11.39
C PRO A 386 -35.61 16.86 -12.85
N THR A 387 -36.78 16.63 -13.42
CA THR A 387 -37.32 17.13 -14.70
C THR A 387 -36.73 18.44 -15.25
N THR A 388 -36.43 18.46 -16.56
CA THR A 388 -36.12 19.68 -17.33
C THR A 388 -37.31 20.64 -17.43
N ALA A 389 -37.11 21.88 -16.98
CA ALA A 389 -38.04 22.99 -17.19
C ALA A 389 -37.48 23.96 -18.26
N CYS A 390 -38.08 23.95 -19.46
CA CYS A 390 -37.68 24.86 -20.53
C CYS A 390 -38.23 26.28 -20.28
N SER A 391 -37.39 27.31 -20.42
CA SER A 391 -37.80 28.71 -20.34
C SER A 391 -37.56 29.42 -21.67
N ASN A 392 -38.60 29.49 -22.50
CA ASN A 392 -38.61 30.41 -23.64
C ASN A 392 -38.51 31.86 -23.14
N LYS A 393 -37.67 32.66 -23.79
CA LYS A 393 -37.78 34.12 -23.79
C LYS A 393 -37.77 34.62 -25.22
N GLU A 394 -38.94 35.05 -25.68
CA GLU A 394 -39.10 35.75 -26.95
C GLU A 394 -38.43 37.12 -26.86
N THR A 395 -37.47 37.40 -27.75
CA THR A 395 -37.07 38.76 -28.07
C THR A 395 -38.01 39.35 -29.10
N LYS A 396 -38.50 40.56 -28.84
CA LYS A 396 -39.29 41.34 -29.81
C LYS A 396 -38.49 41.57 -31.10
N SER A 397 -39.09 41.23 -32.24
CA SER A 397 -39.59 42.24 -33.18
C SER A 397 -40.69 41.67 -34.07
#